data_AF-A0A956QH38-F1
#
_entry.id   AF-A0A956QH38-F1
#
_cell.length_a   1.000
_cell.length_b   1.000
_cell.length_c   1.000
_cell.angle_alpha   90.00
_cell.angle_beta   90.00
_cell.angle_gamma   90.00
#
_symmetry.space_group_name_H-M   'P 1'
#
loop_
_entity.id
_entity.type
_entity.pdbx_description
1 polymer ?
#
loop_
_entity_poly.entity_id
_entity_poly.type
_entity_poly.pdbx_seq_one_letter_code
_entity_poly.pdbx_strand_id
1 'polypeptide(L)'
;PDEPHGYERCEEFVHLPRTDMGWQIYSPIMSYCLREVHRRYSPRSIYITENGCAVPDVTDDRGQIHDLWRQEYHRHHLRDALDTREDGVPLDGYFAWSLMDNFEWQYGYTRRFGLYFIDYVTLERIPKASARWYARLTRQRKL
;
A
#
# COMPACT_ATOMS: atom_id res chain seq x y z
N PRO A 1 -14.45 17.55 -22.07
CA PRO A 1 -14.23 17.67 -20.61
C PRO A 1 -14.19 19.15 -20.22
N ASP A 2 -15.09 19.58 -19.34
CA ASP A 2 -15.29 20.99 -18.98
C ASP A 2 -14.29 21.53 -17.93
N GLU A 3 -13.39 20.67 -17.43
CA GLU A 3 -12.29 21.08 -16.56
C GLU A 3 -11.07 21.53 -17.38
N PRO A 4 -10.42 22.65 -17.02
CA PRO A 4 -9.31 23.24 -17.77
C PRO A 4 -8.06 22.34 -17.87
N HIS A 5 -8.02 21.23 -17.13
CA HIS A 5 -6.91 20.28 -17.10
C HIS A 5 -7.20 18.97 -17.85
N GLY A 6 -8.34 18.86 -18.54
CA GLY A 6 -8.64 17.73 -19.43
C GLY A 6 -8.97 16.41 -18.71
N TYR A 7 -9.25 16.45 -17.41
CA TYR A 7 -9.82 15.32 -16.67
C TYR A 7 -11.29 15.58 -16.35
N GLU A 8 -12.05 14.56 -15.99
CA GLU A 8 -13.39 14.71 -15.43
C GLU A 8 -13.34 14.29 -13.96
N ARG A 9 -14.00 15.06 -13.08
CA ARG A 9 -14.17 14.64 -11.69
C ARG A 9 -15.19 13.53 -11.64
N CYS A 10 -14.76 12.35 -11.22
CA CYS A 10 -15.67 11.24 -11.00
C CYS A 10 -16.31 11.36 -9.61
N GLU A 11 -17.55 11.86 -9.58
CA GLU A 11 -18.38 11.99 -8.37
C GLU A 11 -18.63 10.64 -7.67
N GLU A 12 -18.46 9.52 -8.36
CA GLU A 12 -18.74 8.19 -7.81
C GLU A 12 -17.78 7.78 -6.66
N PHE A 13 -16.60 8.40 -6.59
CA PHE A 13 -15.54 7.99 -5.67
C PHE A 13 -15.36 8.91 -4.44
N VAL A 14 -16.19 9.95 -4.25
CA VAL A 14 -15.94 10.95 -3.18
C VAL A 14 -16.05 10.35 -1.76
N HIS A 15 -16.81 9.26 -1.60
CA HIS A 15 -17.10 8.62 -0.31
C HIS A 15 -16.12 7.53 0.13
N LEU A 16 -15.06 7.29 -0.64
CA LEU A 16 -14.09 6.25 -0.29
C LEU A 16 -13.31 6.57 1.00
N PRO A 17 -12.93 5.53 1.78
CA PRO A 17 -12.06 5.72 2.94
C PRO A 17 -10.72 6.32 2.53
N ARG A 18 -10.11 7.07 3.45
CA ARG A 18 -8.85 7.79 3.20
C ARG A 18 -7.75 7.41 4.18
N THR A 19 -6.52 7.45 3.70
CA THR A 19 -5.31 7.36 4.52
C THR A 19 -5.09 8.65 5.31
N ASP A 20 -4.13 8.66 6.24
CA ASP A 20 -3.71 9.88 6.95
C ASP A 20 -3.10 10.94 6.00
N MET A 21 -2.74 10.53 4.78
CA MET A 21 -2.33 11.43 3.70
C MET A 21 -3.52 12.12 3.01
N GLY A 22 -4.75 11.71 3.32
CA GLY A 22 -5.96 12.12 2.60
C GLY A 22 -6.18 11.39 1.28
N TRP A 23 -5.37 10.37 0.96
CA TRP A 23 -5.48 9.60 -0.28
C TRP A 23 -6.64 8.61 -0.18
N GLN A 24 -7.46 8.54 -1.23
CA GLN A 24 -8.52 7.53 -1.31
C GLN A 24 -7.91 6.12 -1.37
N ILE A 25 -8.56 5.19 -0.68
CA ILE A 25 -8.20 3.78 -0.70
C ILE A 25 -9.14 3.06 -1.65
N TYR A 26 -8.61 2.62 -2.79
CA TYR A 26 -9.36 1.91 -3.82
C TYR A 26 -8.45 0.90 -4.52
N SER A 27 -8.45 -0.35 -4.05
CA SER A 27 -7.54 -1.37 -4.59
C SER A 27 -7.78 -1.75 -6.06
N PRO A 28 -9.01 -1.70 -6.64
CA PRO A 28 -9.21 -2.10 -8.05
C PRO A 28 -8.44 -1.24 -9.06
N ILE A 29 -8.01 -0.03 -8.68
CA ILE A 29 -7.15 0.79 -9.55
C ILE A 29 -5.81 0.11 -9.83
N MET A 30 -5.33 -0.74 -8.92
CA MET A 30 -4.09 -1.50 -9.08
C MET A 30 -4.19 -2.41 -10.31
N SER A 31 -5.26 -3.20 -10.41
CA SER A 31 -5.47 -4.10 -11.55
C SER A 31 -5.63 -3.32 -12.85
N TYR A 32 -6.39 -2.22 -12.81
CA TYR A 32 -6.58 -1.35 -13.97
C TYR A 32 -5.24 -0.80 -14.49
N CYS A 33 -4.43 -0.22 -13.62
CA CYS A 33 -3.13 0.36 -13.98
C CYS A 33 -2.18 -0.70 -14.56
N LEU A 34 -2.09 -1.87 -13.93
CA LEU A 34 -1.24 -2.96 -14.40
C LEU A 34 -1.64 -3.47 -15.79
N ARG A 35 -2.94 -3.71 -16.00
CA ARG A 35 -3.48 -4.11 -17.31
C ARG A 35 -3.24 -3.04 -18.35
N GLU A 36 -3.40 -1.77 -18.00
CA GLU A 36 -3.23 -0.68 -18.95
C GLU A 36 -1.76 -0.48 -19.34
N VAL A 37 -0.84 -0.59 -18.40
CA VAL A 37 0.60 -0.61 -18.69
C VAL A 37 0.95 -1.80 -19.58
N HIS A 38 0.43 -2.99 -19.27
CA HIS A 38 0.67 -4.19 -20.06
C HIS A 38 0.14 -4.05 -21.50
N ARG A 39 -1.09 -3.57 -21.65
CA ARG A 39 -1.75 -3.38 -22.95
C ARG A 39 -1.06 -2.32 -23.81
N ARG A 40 -0.61 -1.21 -23.20
CA ARG A 40 0.00 -0.08 -23.94
C ARG A 40 1.45 -0.32 -24.31
N TYR A 41 2.22 -0.98 -23.44
CA TYR A 41 3.68 -1.02 -23.57
C TYR A 41 4.25 -2.43 -23.70
N SER A 42 3.46 -3.47 -23.45
CA SER A 42 3.88 -4.88 -23.52
C SER A 42 5.25 -5.15 -22.86
N PRO A 43 5.48 -4.68 -21.61
CA PRO A 43 6.73 -4.91 -20.92
C PRO A 43 6.95 -6.40 -20.71
N ARG A 44 8.22 -6.83 -20.68
CA ARG A 44 8.56 -8.24 -20.39
C ARG A 44 8.39 -8.62 -18.92
N SER A 45 8.38 -7.63 -18.03
CA SER A 45 8.32 -7.81 -16.58
C SER A 45 7.83 -6.52 -15.93
N ILE A 46 7.06 -6.65 -14.85
CA ILE A 46 6.55 -5.56 -14.04
C ILE A 46 6.86 -5.85 -12.57
N TYR A 47 7.33 -4.83 -11.86
CA TYR A 47 7.50 -4.83 -10.41
C TYR A 47 6.71 -3.67 -9.82
N ILE A 48 5.91 -3.95 -8.79
CA ILE A 48 5.35 -2.89 -7.94
C ILE A 48 6.44 -2.52 -6.95
N THR A 49 7.18 -1.45 -7.24
CA THR A 49 8.32 -1.02 -6.43
C THR A 49 7.91 -0.32 -5.13
N GLU A 50 6.73 0.27 -5.09
CA GLU A 50 6.16 0.90 -3.91
C GLU A 50 4.64 0.73 -3.88
N ASN A 51 4.12 0.19 -2.78
CA ASN A 51 2.70 0.27 -2.45
C ASN A 51 2.54 0.23 -0.93
N GLY A 52 1.73 1.13 -0.37
CA GLY A 52 1.51 1.24 1.07
C GLY A 52 0.59 2.39 1.43
N CYS A 53 0.31 2.54 2.71
CA CYS A 53 -0.57 3.60 3.24
C CYS A 53 -0.05 4.14 4.56
N ALA A 54 -0.29 5.43 4.86
CA ALA A 54 -0.20 5.93 6.23
C ALA A 54 -1.57 5.78 6.89
N VAL A 55 -1.63 5.04 7.99
CA VAL A 55 -2.84 4.84 8.79
C VAL A 55 -2.45 4.84 10.28
N PRO A 56 -3.40 5.08 11.20
CA PRO A 56 -3.12 5.10 12.62
C PRO A 56 -2.51 3.79 13.11
N ASP A 57 -1.41 3.90 13.86
CA ASP A 57 -0.82 2.79 14.59
C ASP A 57 -1.46 2.74 16.00
N VAL A 58 -2.15 1.64 16.33
CA VAL A 58 -2.81 1.47 17.64
C VAL A 58 -1.94 0.62 18.54
N THR A 59 -1.49 1.16 19.67
CA THR A 59 -0.64 0.45 20.64
C THR A 59 -1.49 -0.12 21.78
N ASP A 60 -1.22 -1.36 22.19
CA ASP A 60 -1.83 -1.96 23.38
C ASP A 60 -0.99 -1.77 24.66
N ASP A 61 -1.53 -2.18 25.80
CA ASP A 61 -0.87 -2.07 27.12
C ASP A 61 0.46 -2.86 27.22
N ARG A 62 0.77 -3.70 26.22
CA ARG A 62 2.00 -4.49 26.14
C ARG A 62 2.99 -3.92 25.12
N GLY A 63 2.72 -2.74 24.56
CA GLY A 63 3.56 -2.09 23.56
C GLY A 63 3.47 -2.72 22.16
N GLN A 64 2.49 -3.60 21.88
CA GLN A 64 2.29 -4.14 20.54
C GLN A 64 1.48 -3.18 19.68
N ILE A 65 1.85 -3.10 18.40
CA ILE A 65 1.20 -2.21 17.44
C ILE A 65 0.28 -3.01 16.51
N HIS A 66 -1.00 -2.62 16.51
CA HIS A 66 -2.12 -3.26 15.82
C HIS A 66 -2.62 -2.38 14.67
N ASP A 67 -1.92 -2.43 13.54
CA ASP A 67 -2.20 -1.66 12.33
C ASP A 67 -3.03 -2.48 11.31
N LEU A 68 -4.18 -3.00 11.74
CA LEU A 68 -5.00 -3.90 10.94
C LEU A 68 -5.47 -3.28 9.61
N TRP A 69 -5.70 -1.96 9.59
CA TRP A 69 -6.01 -1.23 8.36
C TRP A 69 -4.90 -1.30 7.31
N ARG A 70 -3.64 -1.24 7.73
CA ARG A 70 -2.46 -1.38 6.84
C ARG A 70 -2.37 -2.80 6.30
N GLN A 71 -2.64 -3.79 7.16
CA GLN A 71 -2.68 -5.19 6.78
C GLN A 71 -3.75 -5.43 5.68
N GLU A 72 -4.98 -4.93 5.88
CA GLU A 72 -6.04 -5.07 4.87
C GLU A 72 -5.73 -4.29 3.59
N TYR A 73 -5.14 -3.10 3.70
CA TYR A 73 -4.69 -2.34 2.54
C TYR A 73 -3.77 -3.17 1.64
N HIS A 74 -2.69 -3.73 2.21
CA HIS A 74 -1.77 -4.57 1.44
C HIS A 74 -2.45 -5.84 0.92
N ARG A 75 -3.29 -6.49 1.73
CA ARG A 75 -4.00 -7.71 1.33
C ARG A 75 -4.86 -7.48 0.08
N HIS A 76 -5.65 -6.40 0.06
CA HIS A 76 -6.51 -6.09 -1.08
C HIS A 76 -5.71 -5.67 -2.32
N HIS A 77 -4.73 -4.77 -2.18
CA HIS A 77 -3.94 -4.33 -3.33
C HIS A 77 -3.08 -5.46 -3.92
N LEU A 78 -2.56 -6.35 -3.07
CA LEU A 78 -1.81 -7.51 -3.55
C LEU A 78 -2.73 -8.54 -4.23
N ARG A 79 -3.94 -8.77 -3.72
CA ARG A 79 -4.94 -9.61 -4.41
C ARG A 79 -5.22 -9.08 -5.81
N ASP A 80 -5.62 -7.82 -5.88
CA ASP A 80 -5.98 -7.15 -7.13
C ASP A 80 -4.81 -7.10 -8.12
N ALA A 81 -3.57 -6.97 -7.63
CA ALA A 81 -2.38 -7.07 -8.46
C ALA A 81 -2.16 -8.50 -8.99
N LEU A 82 -2.28 -9.51 -8.13
CA LEU A 82 -2.09 -10.92 -8.50
C LEU A 82 -3.13 -11.40 -9.51
N ASP A 83 -4.38 -10.94 -9.41
CA ASP A 83 -5.47 -11.33 -10.32
C ASP A 83 -5.14 -10.94 -11.77
N THR A 84 -4.36 -9.88 -12.00
CA THR A 84 -3.96 -9.48 -13.37
C THR A 84 -3.05 -10.50 -14.07
N ARG A 85 -2.44 -11.42 -13.32
CA ARG A 85 -1.64 -12.50 -13.90
C ARG A 85 -2.49 -13.48 -14.71
N GLU A 86 -3.77 -13.61 -14.38
CA GLU A 86 -4.72 -14.41 -15.18
C GLU A 86 -4.93 -13.80 -16.58
N ASP A 87 -4.77 -12.49 -16.72
CA ASP A 87 -4.81 -11.75 -17.99
C ASP A 87 -3.44 -11.66 -18.69
N GLY A 88 -2.45 -12.43 -18.22
CA GLY A 88 -1.12 -12.48 -18.81
C GLY A 88 -0.19 -11.32 -18.43
N VAL A 89 -0.54 -10.47 -17.46
CA VAL A 89 0.37 -9.42 -16.98
C VAL A 89 1.60 -10.05 -16.32
N PRO A 90 2.85 -9.72 -16.76
CA PRO A 90 4.07 -10.34 -16.23
C PRO A 90 4.51 -9.67 -14.92
N LEU A 91 3.71 -9.80 -13.86
CA LEU A 91 4.00 -9.28 -12.53
C LEU A 91 4.98 -10.19 -11.77
N ASP A 92 6.21 -9.73 -11.60
CA ASP A 92 7.31 -10.53 -11.02
C ASP A 92 7.68 -10.14 -9.59
N GLY A 93 7.19 -9.01 -9.08
CA GLY A 93 7.43 -8.64 -7.69
C GLY A 93 6.57 -7.51 -7.15
N TYR A 94 6.52 -7.46 -5.81
CA TYR A 94 5.78 -6.48 -5.04
C TYR A 94 6.59 -6.08 -3.80
N PHE A 95 6.76 -4.79 -3.60
CA PHE A 95 7.50 -4.19 -2.50
C PHE A 95 6.59 -3.28 -1.69
N ALA A 96 6.43 -3.62 -0.41
CA ALA A 96 5.69 -2.78 0.52
C ALA A 96 6.50 -1.50 0.81
N TRP A 97 5.87 -0.34 0.58
CA TRP A 97 6.33 0.93 1.14
C TRP A 97 5.74 1.08 2.54
N SER A 98 6.51 0.95 3.61
CA SER A 98 7.98 0.78 3.66
C SER A 98 8.37 -0.26 4.69
N LEU A 99 9.67 -0.61 4.74
CA LEU A 99 10.17 -1.49 5.77
C LEU A 99 9.94 -0.90 7.17
N MET A 100 10.24 0.38 7.36
CA MET A 100 10.17 1.04 8.66
C MET A 100 9.62 2.46 8.53
N ASP A 101 8.99 2.94 9.60
CA ASP A 101 8.60 4.34 9.71
C ASP A 101 9.81 5.22 9.46
N ASN A 102 9.62 6.27 8.67
CA ASN A 102 10.68 7.12 8.17
C ASN A 102 10.22 8.57 8.05
N PHE A 103 11.13 9.43 7.57
CA PHE A 103 10.84 10.82 7.28
C PHE A 103 10.04 10.93 5.97
N GLU A 104 8.74 11.19 6.08
CA GLU A 104 7.81 11.33 4.95
C GLU A 104 7.84 12.76 4.39
N TRP A 105 9.00 13.15 3.87
CA TRP A 105 9.19 14.38 3.09
C TRP A 105 8.60 15.63 3.79
N GLN A 106 7.67 16.33 3.13
CA GLN A 106 7.01 17.52 3.66
C GLN A 106 6.19 17.27 4.93
N TYR A 107 5.83 16.02 5.23
CA TYR A 107 5.10 15.63 6.44
C TYR A 107 6.03 15.26 7.60
N GLY A 108 7.34 15.19 7.36
CA GLY A 108 8.33 14.74 8.32
C GLY A 108 7.95 13.40 8.96
N TYR A 109 8.05 13.30 10.28
CA TYR A 109 7.81 12.06 11.02
C TYR A 109 6.33 11.81 11.41
N THR A 110 5.41 12.64 10.92
CA THR A 110 3.98 12.59 11.31
C THR A 110 3.16 11.57 10.52
N ARG A 111 3.74 10.96 9.48
CA ARG A 111 3.12 9.96 8.62
C ARG A 111 3.95 8.69 8.66
N ARG A 112 3.29 7.58 8.98
CA ARG A 112 3.94 6.30 9.27
C ARG A 112 3.48 5.24 8.29
N PHE A 113 4.36 4.91 7.35
CA PHE A 113 4.13 3.89 6.31
C PHE A 113 4.69 2.51 6.67
N GLY A 114 5.60 2.45 7.65
CA GLY A 114 6.42 1.28 7.87
C GLY A 114 5.66 0.07 8.36
N LEU A 115 6.13 -1.12 7.95
CA LEU A 115 5.81 -2.38 8.60
C LEU A 115 6.38 -2.45 10.03
N TYR A 116 7.47 -1.73 10.28
CA TYR A 116 8.07 -1.57 11.60
C TYR A 116 7.84 -0.16 12.12
N PHE A 117 7.32 -0.07 13.34
CA PHE A 117 7.27 1.19 14.06
C PHE A 117 8.65 1.58 14.55
N ILE A 118 8.95 2.87 14.47
CA ILE A 118 10.15 3.46 15.04
C ILE A 118 9.74 4.42 16.15
N ASP A 119 10.21 4.15 17.37
CA ASP A 119 10.31 5.17 18.41
C ASP A 119 11.44 6.12 18.00
N TYR A 120 11.12 7.36 17.66
CA TYR A 120 12.11 8.31 17.17
C TYR A 120 13.03 8.88 18.28
N VAL A 121 12.68 8.68 19.56
CA VAL A 121 13.52 9.08 20.69
C VAL A 121 14.54 7.98 20.99
N THR A 122 14.09 6.73 21.08
CA THR A 122 14.94 5.59 21.50
C THR A 122 15.54 4.81 20.33
N LEU A 123 15.01 4.98 19.12
CA LEU A 123 15.30 4.21 17.90
C LEU A 123 14.91 2.73 17.99
N GLU A 124 14.09 2.36 18.97
CA GLU A 124 13.52 1.03 19.06
C GLU A 124 12.66 0.69 17.83
N ARG A 125 12.78 -0.55 17.35
CA ARG A 125 12.07 -1.08 16.18
C ARG A 125 11.06 -2.12 16.62
N ILE A 126 9.78 -1.79 16.53
CA ILE A 126 8.71 -2.67 16.97
C ILE A 126 7.97 -3.20 15.74
N PRO A 127 7.97 -4.52 15.48
CA PRO A 127 7.22 -5.07 14.36
C PRO A 127 5.72 -4.86 14.58
N LYS A 128 5.04 -4.26 13.61
CA LYS A 128 3.58 -4.09 13.64
C LYS A 128 2.86 -5.40 13.28
N ALA A 129 1.53 -5.43 13.42
CA ALA A 129 0.72 -6.58 13.02
C ALA A 129 0.88 -6.88 11.51
N SER A 130 0.93 -5.84 10.69
CA SER A 130 1.20 -5.91 9.26
C SER A 130 2.55 -6.56 8.95
N ALA A 131 3.64 -6.27 9.68
CA ALA A 131 4.94 -6.95 9.51
C ALA A 131 4.82 -8.46 9.75
N ARG A 132 4.16 -8.86 10.83
CA ARG A 132 3.96 -10.29 11.16
C ARG A 132 3.11 -11.00 10.11
N TRP A 133 2.09 -10.33 9.58
CA TRP A 133 1.30 -10.83 8.47
C TRP A 133 2.13 -10.96 7.18
N TYR A 134 2.84 -9.90 6.77
CA TYR A 134 3.64 -9.87 5.56
C TYR A 134 4.78 -10.92 5.59
N ALA A 135 5.40 -11.13 6.75
CA ALA A 135 6.39 -12.19 6.95
C ALA A 135 5.79 -13.60 6.79
N ARG A 136 4.54 -13.83 7.25
CA ARG A 136 3.85 -15.11 7.04
C ARG A 136 3.48 -15.31 5.58
N LEU A 137 2.88 -14.29 4.95
CA LEU A 137 2.54 -14.26 3.53
C LEU A 137 3.75 -14.61 2.66
N THR A 138 4.89 -13.95 2.88
CA THR A 138 6.11 -14.16 2.08
C THR A 138 6.72 -15.55 2.28
N ARG A 139 6.71 -16.09 3.50
CA ARG A 139 7.16 -17.46 3.79
C ARG A 139 6.27 -18.53 3.17
N GLN A 140 4.94 -18.34 3.25
CA GLN A 140 3.96 -19.32 2.79
C GLN A 140 3.65 -19.18 1.31
N ARG A 141 3.91 -18.00 0.72
CA ARG A 141 3.49 -17.61 -0.63
C ARG A 141 2.01 -17.83 -0.88
N LYS A 142 1.19 -17.54 0.14
CA LYS A 142 -0.28 -17.70 0.12
C LYS A 142 -0.92 -16.47 0.76
N LEU A 143 -1.87 -15.89 0.03
CA LEU A 143 -2.66 -14.73 0.47
C LEU A 143 -3.86 -15.14 1.32
#